data_AF-A0A971KHC0-F1
#
_entry.id   AF-A0A971KHC0-F1
#
_cell.length_a   1.000
_cell.length_b   1.000
_cell.length_c   1.000
_cell.angle_alpha   90.00
_cell.angle_beta   90.00
_cell.angle_gamma   90.00
#
_symmetry.space_group_name_H-M   'P 1'
#
loop_
_entity.id
_entity.type
_entity.pdbx_description
1 polymer ?
#
loop_
_entity_poly.entity_id
_entity_poly.type
_entity_poly.pdbx_seq_one_letter_code
_entity_poly.pdbx_strand_id
1 'polypeptide(L)'
;MEIKNWPKQILTAGIMLAGGFVLFNAAFLLFAGIFWAMEALSESTGKLFNPSTSRLLAYLCIMIISGLILSSRLKVIVKATILELPLMVTLVMAGIYFYGKPIYLLILFCAAIIAVVVAYIMYRKLSWQYYFAVASVTVLGVCIMIFNIQI
;
A
#
# COMPACT_ATOMS: atom_id res chain seq x y z
N MET A 1 -15.25 -32.14 -19.68
CA MET A 1 -13.90 -31.79 -19.17
C MET A 1 -13.84 -30.30 -18.99
N GLU A 2 -13.98 -29.83 -17.74
CA GLU A 2 -13.85 -28.41 -17.43
C GLU A 2 -12.41 -27.98 -17.69
N ILE A 3 -12.21 -27.08 -18.64
CA ILE A 3 -10.91 -26.43 -18.83
C ILE A 3 -10.68 -25.61 -17.56
N LYS A 4 -9.91 -26.21 -16.66
CA LYS A 4 -9.47 -25.74 -15.35
C LYS A 4 -9.15 -24.23 -15.45
N ASN A 5 -9.89 -23.38 -14.73
CA ASN A 5 -9.86 -21.89 -14.78
C ASN A 5 -8.51 -21.21 -14.46
N TRP A 6 -7.40 -21.93 -14.45
CA TRP A 6 -6.04 -21.46 -14.13
C TRP A 6 -5.53 -20.34 -15.04
N PRO A 7 -5.73 -20.37 -16.38
CA PRO A 7 -5.21 -19.29 -17.25
C PRO A 7 -5.82 -17.94 -16.89
N LYS A 8 -7.12 -17.92 -16.56
CA LYS A 8 -7.86 -16.72 -16.17
C LYS A 8 -7.39 -16.18 -14.81
N GLN A 9 -7.09 -17.08 -13.87
CA GLN A 9 -6.57 -16.70 -12.55
C GLN A 9 -5.16 -16.11 -12.65
N ILE A 10 -4.27 -16.72 -13.44
CA ILE A 10 -2.92 -16.22 -13.71
C ILE A 10 -2.99 -14.85 -14.37
N LEU A 11 -3.84 -14.69 -15.38
CA LEU A 11 -4.05 -13.39 -16.03
C LEU A 11 -4.56 -12.34 -15.04
N THR A 12 -5.49 -12.71 -14.16
CA THR A 12 -6.00 -11.81 -13.12
C THR A 12 -4.89 -11.39 -12.16
N ALA A 13 -4.07 -12.34 -11.69
CA ALA A 13 -2.92 -12.05 -10.84
C ALA A 13 -1.92 -11.11 -11.54
N GLY A 14 -1.64 -11.34 -12.82
CA GLY A 14 -0.77 -10.47 -13.62
C GLY A 14 -1.32 -9.04 -13.74
N ILE A 15 -2.62 -8.89 -14.01
CA ILE A 15 -3.28 -7.57 -14.05
C ILE A 15 -3.19 -6.87 -12.69
N MET A 16 -3.39 -7.61 -11.59
CA MET A 16 -3.31 -7.05 -10.26
C MET A 16 -1.89 -6.57 -9.94
N LEU A 17 -0.86 -7.37 -10.25
CA LEU A 17 0.54 -6.97 -10.04
C LEU A 17 0.92 -5.74 -10.87
N ALA A 18 0.52 -5.69 -12.14
CA ALA A 18 0.76 -4.53 -13.00
C ALA A 18 0.03 -3.29 -12.47
N GLY A 19 -1.22 -3.44 -12.07
CA GLY A 19 -2.01 -2.36 -11.48
C GLY A 19 -1.44 -1.88 -10.14
N GLY A 20 -1.02 -2.79 -9.27
CA GLY A 20 -0.37 -2.49 -7.99
C GLY A 20 0.93 -1.71 -8.19
N PHE A 21 1.76 -2.12 -9.16
CA PHE A 21 2.98 -1.39 -9.53
C PHE A 21 2.67 0.04 -10.00
N VAL A 22 1.69 0.22 -10.88
CA VAL A 22 1.27 1.56 -11.32
C VAL A 22 0.75 2.40 -10.16
N LEU A 23 -0.09 1.83 -9.29
CA LEU A 23 -0.61 2.52 -8.12
C LEU A 23 0.50 2.92 -7.14
N PHE A 24 1.49 2.07 -6.95
CA PHE A 24 2.63 2.36 -6.07
C PHE A 24 3.45 3.54 -6.58
N ASN A 25 3.73 3.60 -7.89
CA ASN A 25 4.37 4.75 -8.51
C ASN A 25 3.49 6.01 -8.44
N ALA A 26 2.17 5.88 -8.65
CA ALA A 26 1.24 6.98 -8.50
C ALA A 26 1.21 7.54 -7.06
N ALA A 27 1.36 6.68 -6.04
CA ALA A 27 1.52 7.13 -4.66
C ALA A 27 2.81 7.96 -4.50
N PHE A 28 3.95 7.53 -5.03
CA PHE A 28 5.18 8.35 -4.96
C PHE A 28 5.02 9.71 -5.65
N LEU A 29 4.35 9.76 -6.79
CA LEU A 29 4.04 11.03 -7.46
C LEU A 29 3.14 11.93 -6.58
N LEU A 30 2.15 11.34 -5.91
CA LEU A 30 1.29 12.07 -4.97
C LEU A 30 2.10 12.58 -3.77
N PHE A 31 2.98 11.76 -3.19
CA PHE A 31 3.91 12.18 -2.15
C PHE A 31 4.75 13.37 -2.63
N ALA A 32 5.43 13.24 -3.77
CA ALA A 32 6.25 14.31 -4.34
C ALA A 32 5.46 15.61 -4.58
N GLY A 33 4.24 15.50 -5.12
CA GLY A 33 3.35 16.64 -5.33
C GLY A 33 2.97 17.35 -4.03
N ILE A 34 2.68 16.60 -2.96
CA ILE A 34 2.37 17.19 -1.65
C ILE A 34 3.60 17.85 -1.03
N PHE A 35 4.78 17.23 -1.15
CA PHE A 35 6.03 17.82 -0.69
C PHE A 35 6.29 19.16 -1.37
N TRP A 36 6.18 19.20 -2.70
CA TRP A 36 6.37 20.42 -3.48
C TRP A 36 5.34 21.50 -3.13
N ALA A 37 4.07 21.13 -2.94
CA ALA A 37 3.04 22.06 -2.53
C ALA A 37 3.30 22.64 -1.12
N MET A 38 3.75 21.81 -0.18
CA MET A 38 4.10 22.26 1.18
C MET A 38 5.33 23.17 1.19
N GLU A 39 6.32 22.91 0.33
CA GLU A 39 7.49 23.76 0.16
C GLU A 39 7.11 25.13 -0.41
N ALA A 40 6.31 25.17 -1.48
CA ALA A 40 5.80 26.42 -2.05
C ALA A 40 4.96 27.23 -1.03
N LEU A 41 4.17 26.55 -0.20
CA LEU A 41 3.43 27.19 0.91
C LEU A 41 4.36 27.71 2.00
N SER A 42 5.46 26.99 2.30
CA SER A 42 6.48 27.42 3.25
C SER A 42 7.13 28.73 2.81
N GLU A 43 7.50 28.82 1.53
CA GLU A 43 8.10 30.03 0.94
C GLU A 43 7.11 31.20 0.96
N SER A 44 5.85 30.94 0.61
CA SER A 44 4.80 31.97 0.56
C SER A 44 4.42 32.51 1.94
N THR A 45 4.36 31.64 2.96
CA THR A 45 3.88 32.01 4.31
C THR A 45 4.99 32.32 5.31
N GLY A 46 6.25 32.06 4.95
CA GLY A 46 7.40 32.15 5.86
C GLY A 46 7.40 31.13 6.99
N LYS A 47 6.46 30.18 7.01
CA LYS A 47 6.37 29.11 8.03
C LYS A 47 7.05 27.85 7.53
N LEU A 48 8.08 27.39 8.25
CA LEU A 48 8.73 26.12 7.97
C LEU A 48 7.81 24.94 8.27
N PHE A 49 7.40 24.22 7.23
CA PHE A 49 6.68 22.96 7.37
C PHE A 49 7.65 21.80 7.62
N ASN A 50 7.39 21.01 8.66
CA ASN A 50 8.18 19.82 8.97
C ASN A 50 7.93 18.73 7.90
N PRO A 51 8.97 18.06 7.36
CA PRO A 51 8.83 16.92 6.44
C PRO A 51 7.94 15.79 6.97
N SER A 52 7.80 15.65 8.28
CA SER A 52 6.88 14.68 8.89
C SER A 52 5.41 15.03 8.61
N THR A 53 5.07 16.31 8.55
CA THR A 53 3.70 16.79 8.31
C THR A 53 3.27 16.53 6.87
N SER A 54 4.14 16.76 5.89
CA SER A 54 3.86 16.45 4.49
C SER A 54 3.68 14.95 4.25
N ARG A 55 4.52 14.11 4.89
CA ARG A 55 4.36 12.64 4.85
C ARG A 55 3.03 12.19 5.45
N LEU A 56 2.65 12.74 6.60
CA LEU A 56 1.37 12.43 7.24
C LEU A 56 0.19 12.84 6.36
N LEU A 57 0.24 14.02 5.76
CA LEU A 57 -0.79 14.51 4.86
C LEU A 57 -0.94 13.59 3.63
N ALA A 58 0.17 13.23 2.99
CA ALA A 58 0.17 12.30 1.86
C ALA A 58 -0.39 10.92 2.23
N TYR A 59 0.04 10.38 3.38
CA TYR A 59 -0.50 9.14 3.91
C TYR A 59 -2.02 9.22 4.10
N LEU A 60 -2.52 10.27 4.74
CA LEU A 60 -3.96 10.46 4.97
C LEU A 60 -4.73 10.60 3.65
N CYS A 61 -4.22 11.35 2.67
CA CYS A 61 -4.81 11.46 1.34
C CYS A 61 -4.96 10.07 0.68
N ILE A 62 -3.91 9.24 0.71
CA ILE A 62 -3.95 7.90 0.14
C ILE A 62 -4.95 7.01 0.87
N MET A 63 -5.00 7.07 2.20
CA MET A 63 -5.97 6.29 2.98
C MET A 63 -7.42 6.70 2.68
N ILE A 64 -7.68 8.01 2.57
CA ILE A 64 -9.02 8.54 2.23
C ILE A 64 -9.42 8.12 0.82
N ILE A 65 -8.57 8.34 -0.18
CA ILE A 65 -8.85 8.00 -1.58
C ILE A 65 -9.09 6.48 -1.69
N SER A 66 -8.23 5.67 -1.08
CA SER A 66 -8.37 4.22 -1.09
C SER A 66 -9.67 3.77 -0.41
N GLY A 67 -10.02 4.36 0.75
CA GLY A 67 -11.26 4.06 1.46
C GLY A 67 -12.51 4.38 0.64
N LEU A 68 -12.54 5.54 0.00
CA LEU A 68 -13.64 5.93 -0.91
C LEU A 68 -13.79 4.93 -2.05
N ILE A 69 -12.69 4.53 -2.69
CA ILE A 69 -12.75 3.62 -3.83
C ILE A 69 -13.12 2.19 -3.39
N LEU A 70 -12.62 1.72 -2.25
CA LEU A 70 -12.98 0.40 -1.70
C LEU A 70 -14.48 0.32 -1.33
N SER A 71 -15.08 1.43 -0.91
CA SER A 71 -16.52 1.51 -0.60
C SER A 71 -17.44 1.54 -1.84
N SER A 72 -16.90 1.82 -3.03
CA SER A 72 -17.67 2.00 -4.27
C SER A 72 -18.28 0.70 -4.83
N ARG A 73 -19.01 0.75 -5.95
CA ARG A 73 -19.53 -0.44 -6.65
C ARG A 73 -18.58 -1.02 -7.71
N LEU A 74 -17.28 -0.69 -7.64
CA LEU A 74 -16.29 -1.18 -8.60
C LEU A 74 -16.11 -2.70 -8.57
N LYS A 75 -15.58 -3.23 -9.68
CA LYS A 75 -15.23 -4.64 -9.83
C LYS A 75 -14.26 -5.08 -8.74
N VAL A 76 -14.40 -6.33 -8.31
CA VAL A 76 -13.63 -6.91 -7.21
C VAL A 76 -12.12 -6.87 -7.46
N ILE A 77 -11.69 -7.10 -8.71
CA ILE A 77 -10.27 -7.01 -9.11
C ILE A 77 -9.72 -5.62 -8.82
N VAL A 78 -10.44 -4.57 -9.24
CA VAL A 78 -10.00 -3.18 -9.06
C VAL A 78 -9.88 -2.85 -7.57
N LYS A 79 -10.86 -3.27 -6.77
CA LYS A 79 -10.81 -3.06 -5.32
C LYS A 79 -9.66 -3.80 -4.65
N ALA A 80 -9.41 -5.05 -5.05
CA ALA A 80 -8.31 -5.83 -4.51
C ALA A 80 -6.95 -5.21 -4.87
N THR A 81 -6.77 -4.75 -6.12
CA THR A 81 -5.57 -4.00 -6.52
C THR A 81 -5.42 -2.69 -5.76
N ILE A 82 -6.52 -1.97 -5.52
CA ILE A 82 -6.49 -0.73 -4.74
C ILE A 82 -6.17 -0.98 -3.27
N LEU A 83 -6.52 -2.14 -2.70
CA LEU A 83 -6.12 -2.51 -1.34
C LEU A 83 -4.59 -2.65 -1.19
N GLU A 84 -3.89 -3.00 -2.26
CA GLU A 84 -2.42 -3.07 -2.24
C GLU A 84 -1.80 -1.72 -1.89
N LEU A 85 -2.38 -0.63 -2.38
CA LEU A 85 -1.87 0.73 -2.19
C LEU A 85 -1.79 1.18 -0.71
N PRO A 86 -2.90 1.25 0.07
CA PRO A 86 -2.84 1.66 1.46
C PRO A 86 -2.02 0.67 2.29
N LEU A 87 -2.03 -0.63 1.94
CA LEU A 87 -1.22 -1.62 2.62
C LEU A 87 0.28 -1.36 2.41
N MET A 88 0.73 -1.21 1.16
CA MET A 88 2.12 -0.90 0.82
C MET A 88 2.59 0.39 1.51
N VAL A 89 1.82 1.47 1.39
CA VAL A 89 2.20 2.77 1.97
C VAL A 89 2.28 2.68 3.49
N THR A 90 1.37 1.94 4.15
CA THR A 90 1.44 1.72 5.59
C THR A 90 2.72 0.97 5.98
N LEU A 91 3.11 -0.07 5.24
CA LEU A 91 4.34 -0.82 5.50
C LEU A 91 5.59 0.02 5.26
N VAL A 92 5.61 0.86 4.20
CA VAL A 92 6.70 1.79 3.93
C VAL A 92 6.83 2.82 5.06
N MET A 93 5.71 3.41 5.50
CA MET A 93 5.71 4.36 6.62
C MET A 93 6.16 3.71 7.93
N ALA A 94 5.79 2.44 8.17
CA ALA A 94 6.31 1.67 9.29
C ALA A 94 7.83 1.49 9.18
N GLY A 95 8.34 1.14 7.99
CA GLY A 95 9.78 1.02 7.73
C GLY A 95 10.54 2.31 8.05
N ILE A 96 10.03 3.46 7.61
CA ILE A 96 10.60 4.78 7.91
C ILE A 96 10.57 5.07 9.42
N TYR A 97 9.45 4.79 10.10
CA TYR A 97 9.32 5.07 11.53
C TYR A 97 10.21 4.19 12.41
N PHE A 98 10.37 2.92 12.06
CA PHE A 98 11.25 1.98 12.74
C PHE A 98 12.68 1.99 12.22
N TYR A 99 13.03 2.90 11.31
CA TYR A 99 14.39 3.03 10.81
C TYR A 99 15.36 3.32 11.97
N GLY A 100 16.47 2.57 12.03
CA GLY A 100 17.44 2.63 13.13
C GLY A 100 17.00 1.94 14.44
N LYS A 101 15.78 1.39 14.51
CA LYS A 101 15.32 0.55 15.62
C LYS A 101 15.58 -0.93 15.33
N PRO A 102 15.52 -1.81 16.36
CA PRO A 102 15.69 -3.24 16.14
C PRO A 102 14.66 -3.81 15.16
N ILE A 103 15.14 -4.56 14.17
CA ILE A 103 14.32 -5.05 13.04
C ILE A 103 13.14 -5.93 13.46
N TYR A 104 13.25 -6.67 14.57
CA TYR A 104 12.16 -7.50 15.07
C TYR A 104 10.91 -6.68 15.45
N LEU A 105 11.06 -5.41 15.83
CA LEU A 105 9.93 -4.53 16.10
C LEU A 105 9.15 -4.20 14.82
N LEU A 106 9.88 -3.92 13.73
CA LEU A 106 9.28 -3.69 12.42
C LEU A 106 8.55 -4.95 11.94
N ILE A 107 9.20 -6.12 12.04
CA ILE A 107 8.60 -7.41 11.65
C ILE A 107 7.30 -7.66 12.44
N LEU A 108 7.35 -7.49 13.77
CA LEU A 108 6.18 -7.69 14.63
C LEU A 108 5.03 -6.74 14.25
N PHE A 109 5.34 -5.46 14.02
CA PHE A 109 4.35 -4.45 13.66
C PHE A 109 3.71 -4.74 12.29
N CYS A 110 4.52 -5.03 11.27
CA CYS A 110 4.04 -5.36 9.93
C CYS A 110 3.23 -6.66 9.94
N ALA A 111 3.68 -7.68 10.68
CA ALA A 111 2.95 -8.94 10.84
C ALA A 111 1.59 -8.72 11.50
N ALA A 112 1.51 -7.86 12.52
CA ALA A 112 0.24 -7.51 13.16
C ALA A 112 -0.74 -6.83 12.19
N ILE A 113 -0.26 -5.88 11.37
CA ILE A 113 -1.09 -5.23 10.34
C ILE A 113 -1.62 -6.26 9.34
N ILE A 114 -0.74 -7.10 8.79
CA ILE A 114 -1.11 -8.13 7.84
C ILE A 114 -2.13 -9.09 8.47
N ALA A 115 -1.91 -9.53 9.70
CA ALA A 115 -2.83 -10.42 10.40
C ALA A 115 -4.23 -9.80 10.58
N VAL A 116 -4.30 -8.53 10.96
CA VAL A 116 -5.58 -7.80 11.09
C VAL A 116 -6.30 -7.71 9.74
N VAL A 117 -5.59 -7.38 8.66
CA VAL A 117 -6.18 -7.28 7.32
C VAL A 117 -6.66 -8.65 6.83
N VAL A 118 -5.88 -9.71 7.02
CA VAL A 118 -6.29 -11.08 6.67
C VAL A 118 -7.51 -11.51 7.49
N ALA A 119 -7.51 -11.27 8.80
CA ALA A 119 -8.65 -11.58 9.67
C ALA A 119 -9.93 -10.85 9.22
N TYR A 120 -9.81 -9.58 8.81
CA TYR A 120 -10.92 -8.81 8.24
C TYR A 120 -11.45 -9.42 6.94
N ILE A 121 -10.56 -9.79 6.01
CA ILE A 121 -10.92 -10.44 4.74
C ILE A 121 -11.64 -11.77 4.99
N MET A 122 -11.15 -12.56 5.96
CA MET A 122 -11.77 -13.84 6.36
C MET A 122 -13.14 -13.64 6.98
N TYR A 123 -13.27 -12.71 7.94
CA TYR A 123 -14.53 -12.39 8.60
C TYR A 123 -15.60 -11.95 7.59
N ARG A 124 -15.21 -11.14 6.60
CA ARG A 124 -16.09 -10.65 5.53
C ARG A 124 -16.24 -11.62 4.36
N LYS A 125 -15.59 -12.80 4.40
CA LYS A 125 -15.58 -13.83 3.35
C LYS A 125 -15.33 -13.24 1.95
N LEU A 126 -14.38 -12.32 1.85
CA LEU A 126 -14.06 -11.66 0.59
C LEU A 126 -13.40 -12.63 -0.41
N SER A 127 -13.43 -12.26 -1.69
CA SER A 127 -12.87 -13.09 -2.76
C SER A 127 -11.36 -13.35 -2.61
N TRP A 128 -10.88 -14.43 -3.24
CA TRP A 128 -9.46 -14.81 -3.26
C TRP A 128 -8.51 -13.68 -3.71
N GLN A 129 -8.99 -12.74 -4.53
CA GLN A 129 -8.21 -11.61 -5.05
C GLN A 129 -7.68 -10.73 -3.91
N TYR A 130 -8.46 -10.52 -2.84
CA TYR A 130 -8.00 -9.73 -1.69
C TYR A 130 -6.88 -10.44 -0.93
N TYR A 131 -6.92 -11.77 -0.82
CA TYR A 131 -5.82 -12.53 -0.24
C TYR A 131 -4.57 -12.46 -1.10
N PHE A 132 -4.74 -12.52 -2.42
CA PHE A 132 -3.62 -12.35 -3.36
C PHE A 132 -2.97 -10.96 -3.22
N ALA A 133 -3.76 -9.89 -3.11
CA ALA A 133 -3.27 -8.53 -2.86
C ALA A 133 -2.46 -8.42 -1.56
N VAL A 134 -2.95 -9.01 -0.46
CA VAL A 134 -2.18 -9.01 0.79
C VAL A 134 -0.90 -9.84 0.67
N ALA A 135 -0.97 -10.99 0.01
CA ALA A 135 0.18 -11.86 -0.19
C ALA A 135 1.25 -11.21 -1.08
N SER A 136 0.87 -10.56 -2.19
CA SER A 136 1.80 -9.88 -3.11
C SER A 136 2.56 -8.77 -2.38
N VAL A 137 1.85 -7.94 -1.61
CA VAL A 137 2.46 -6.87 -0.81
C VAL A 137 3.38 -7.43 0.29
N THR A 138 2.97 -8.51 0.94
CA THR A 138 3.77 -9.16 1.98
C THR A 138 5.08 -9.70 1.40
N VAL A 139 5.00 -10.42 0.28
CA VAL A 139 6.19 -10.95 -0.41
C VAL A 139 7.10 -9.81 -0.84
N LEU A 140 6.55 -8.72 -1.40
CA LEU A 140 7.34 -7.55 -1.77
C LEU A 140 8.05 -6.94 -0.56
N GLY A 141 7.35 -6.76 0.56
CA GLY A 141 7.94 -6.25 1.80
C GLY A 141 9.07 -7.12 2.34
N VAL A 142 8.89 -8.45 2.32
CA VAL A 142 9.94 -9.41 2.70
C VAL A 142 11.13 -9.33 1.76
N CYS A 143 10.91 -9.25 0.45
CA CYS A 143 11.98 -9.08 -0.53
C CYS A 143 12.80 -7.81 -0.25
N ILE A 144 12.14 -6.67 -0.01
CA ILE A 144 12.81 -5.40 0.30
C ILE A 144 13.70 -5.54 1.54
N MET A 145 13.22 -6.21 2.59
CA MET A 145 13.99 -6.45 3.82
C MET A 145 15.21 -7.35 3.57
N ILE A 146 15.04 -8.46 2.84
CA ILE A 146 16.11 -9.43 2.57
C ILE A 146 17.20 -8.80 1.68
N PHE A 147 16.81 -8.09 0.63
CA PHE A 147 17.74 -7.49 -0.31
C PHE A 147 18.33 -6.15 0.17
N ASN A 148 17.95 -5.69 1.37
CA ASN A 148 18.37 -4.40 1.93
C ASN A 148 18.19 -3.24 0.95
N ILE A 149 17.08 -3.25 0.21
CA ILE A 149 16.78 -2.21 -0.76
C ILE A 149 16.44 -0.96 0.04
N GLN A 150 17.30 0.07 -0.07
CA GLN A 150 17.05 1.37 0.52
C GLN A 150 15.92 2.05 -0.25
N ILE A 151 14.86 2.44 0.46
CA ILE A 151 13.73 3.22 -0.04
C ILE A 151 13.98 4.69 0.30
#